data_AF-A0A7L4YZK2-F1
#
_entry.id   AF-A0A7L4YZK2-F1
#
_cell.length_a   1.000
_cell.length_b   1.000
_cell.length_c   1.000
_cell.angle_alpha   90.00
_cell.angle_beta   90.00
_cell.angle_gamma   90.00
#
_symmetry.space_group_name_H-M   'P 1'
#
loop_
_entity.id
_entity.type
_entity.pdbx_description
1 polymer ?
#
loop_
_entity_poly.entity_id
_entity_poly.type
_entity_poly.pdbx_seq_one_letter_code
_entity_poly.pdbx_strand_id
1 'polypeptide(L)' 'MSQYFNGMQADVIQASGGWQKARASQGTGACVEMRKLNDGQVAVRNSRFPDGPALVFTALEVEALLSGAKGGEFDHMAI' A
#
# COMPACT_ATOMS: atom_id res chain seq x y z
N MET A 1 0.54 -1.52 22.17
CA MET A 1 0.07 -1.51 20.78
C MET A 1 0.76 -0.37 20.08
N SER A 2 1.64 -0.65 19.11
CA SER A 2 2.31 0.41 18.36
C SER A 2 1.29 1.15 17.51
N GLN A 3 1.20 2.46 17.66
CA GLN A 3 0.33 3.30 16.85
C GLN A 3 0.89 3.35 15.42
N TYR A 4 0.06 3.08 14.42
CA TYR A 4 0.43 3.31 13.02
C TYR A 4 0.25 4.79 12.68
N PHE A 5 1.20 5.37 11.95
CA PHE A 5 1.14 6.76 11.50
C PHE A 5 1.79 6.93 10.14
N ASN A 6 1.36 7.95 9.40
CA ASN A 6 1.94 8.29 8.10
C ASN A 6 3.42 8.66 8.22
N GLY A 7 4.26 8.01 7.39
CA GLY A 7 5.70 8.25 7.36
C GLY A 7 6.53 7.34 8.26
N MET A 8 5.93 6.40 8.99
CA MET A 8 6.68 5.39 9.75
C MET A 8 7.45 4.46 8.81
N GLN A 9 8.60 3.94 9.27
CA GLN A 9 9.35 2.95 8.48
C GLN A 9 8.51 1.69 8.26
N ALA A 10 8.54 1.16 7.04
CA ALA A 10 7.66 0.08 6.63
C ALA A 10 8.07 -1.28 7.22
N ASP A 11 9.34 -1.46 7.57
CA ASP A 11 9.91 -2.68 8.16
C ASP A 11 9.47 -2.89 9.62
N VAL A 12 9.24 -1.81 10.37
CA VAL A 12 8.77 -1.87 11.76
C VAL A 12 7.25 -2.08 11.88
N ILE A 13 6.51 -2.05 10.78
CA ILE A 13 5.05 -2.34 10.78
C ILE A 13 4.82 -3.82 11.05
N GLN A 14 4.17 -4.13 12.18
CA GLN A 14 3.84 -5.49 12.60
C GLN A 14 2.34 -5.78 12.41
N ALA A 15 1.99 -6.63 11.44
CA ALA A 15 0.61 -7.06 11.19
C ALA A 15 0.55 -8.53 10.78
N SER A 16 -0.60 -9.18 10.98
CA SER A 16 -0.79 -10.63 10.72
C SER A 16 -0.62 -11.04 9.25
N GLY A 17 -0.89 -10.14 8.30
CA GLY A 17 -0.67 -10.35 6.86
C GLY A 17 0.71 -9.86 6.40
N GLY A 18 1.18 -10.32 5.25
CA GLY A 18 2.39 -9.83 4.58
C GLY A 18 2.12 -8.64 3.65
N TRP A 19 3.20 -8.06 3.11
CA TRP A 19 3.13 -7.09 2.01
C TRP A 19 2.72 -7.78 0.72
N GLN A 20 1.71 -7.23 0.02
CA GLN A 20 1.19 -7.75 -1.24
C GLN A 20 1.44 -6.76 -2.38
N LYS A 21 1.99 -7.26 -3.49
CA LYS A 21 2.09 -6.52 -4.77
C LYS A 21 1.02 -6.99 -5.75
N ALA A 22 0.66 -6.13 -6.71
CA ALA A 22 -0.19 -6.53 -7.81
C ALA A 22 0.48 -7.65 -8.63
N ARG A 23 -0.30 -8.62 -9.13
CA ARG A 23 0.24 -9.73 -9.94
C ARG A 23 0.92 -9.24 -11.21
N ALA A 24 0.40 -8.18 -11.84
CA ALA A 24 0.98 -7.54 -13.01
C ALA A 24 2.36 -6.91 -12.73
N SER A 25 2.67 -6.62 -11.47
CA SER A 25 3.95 -6.08 -11.03
C SER A 25 5.04 -7.13 -10.80
N GLN A 26 4.71 -8.42 -10.93
CA GLN A 26 5.66 -9.50 -10.71
C GLN A 26 6.70 -9.54 -11.83
N GLY A 27 7.98 -9.48 -11.49
CA GLY A 27 9.10 -9.54 -12.44
C GLY A 27 9.36 -8.25 -13.23
N THR A 28 8.44 -7.27 -13.17
CA THR A 28 8.57 -5.98 -13.87
C THR A 28 9.11 -4.86 -13.00
N GLY A 29 9.25 -5.11 -11.69
CA GLY A 29 9.74 -4.12 -10.75
C GLY A 29 8.75 -3.00 -10.45
N ALA A 30 7.47 -3.12 -10.80
CA ALA A 30 6.47 -2.10 -10.46
C ALA A 30 6.20 -2.08 -8.94
N CYS A 31 6.46 -0.92 -8.32
CA CYS A 31 6.98 -0.87 -6.95
C CYS A 31 5.96 -0.63 -5.83
N VAL A 32 4.66 -0.78 -6.05
CA VAL A 32 3.67 -0.51 -4.97
C VAL A 32 3.29 -1.81 -4.26
N GLU A 33 3.45 -1.82 -2.94
CA GLU A 33 3.04 -2.90 -2.05
C GLU A 33 2.04 -2.38 -1.02
N MET A 34 1.05 -3.20 -0.69
CA MET A 34 0.00 -2.89 0.29
C MET A 34 -0.06 -3.96 1.37
N ARG A 35 -0.39 -3.59 2.61
CA ARG A 35 -0.52 -4.51 3.75
C ARG A 35 -1.69 -4.11 4.63
N LYS A 36 -2.58 -5.06 4.95
CA LYS A 36 -3.63 -4.85 5.95
C LYS A 36 -3.03 -4.82 7.36
N LEU A 37 -3.47 -3.85 8.16
CA LEU A 37 -3.03 -3.66 9.55
C LEU A 37 -4.04 -4.25 10.52
N ASN A 38 -3.58 -4.53 11.75
CA ASN A 38 -4.40 -5.18 12.77
C ASN A 38 -5.59 -4.33 13.25
N ASP A 39 -5.58 -3.03 13.00
CA ASP A 39 -6.65 -2.08 13.34
C ASP A 39 -7.58 -1.78 12.15
N GLY A 40 -7.45 -2.51 11.04
CA GLY A 40 -8.28 -2.35 9.84
C GLY A 40 -7.77 -1.30 8.85
N GLN A 41 -6.72 -0.55 9.17
CA GLN A 41 -6.05 0.34 8.21
C GLN A 41 -5.22 -0.44 7.19
N VAL A 42 -4.70 0.26 6.19
CA VAL A 42 -3.87 -0.30 5.13
C VAL A 42 -2.60 0.52 4.98
N ALA A 43 -1.44 -0.13 5.11
CA ALA A 43 -0.16 0.48 4.78
C ALA A 43 0.17 0.30 3.31
N VAL A 44 0.75 1.33 2.69
CA VAL A 44 1.25 1.33 1.31
C VAL A 44 2.71 1.77 1.32
N ARG A 45 3.57 1.03 0.62
CA ARG A 45 5.01 1.35 0.50
C ARG A 45 5.54 1.15 -0.90
N ASN A 46 6.74 1.70 -1.12
CA ASN A 46 7.56 1.44 -2.30
C ASN A 46 8.45 0.20 -2.08
N SER A 47 8.27 -0.86 -2.87
CA SER A 47 9.04 -2.10 -2.77
C SER A 47 10.53 -1.96 -3.12
N ARG A 48 10.94 -0.88 -3.80
CA ARG A 48 12.37 -0.54 -4.01
C ARG A 48 13.04 -0.01 -2.76
N PHE A 49 12.25 0.45 -1.78
CA PHE A 49 12.70 0.99 -0.50
C PHE A 49 11.91 0.28 0.61
N PRO A 50 12.14 -1.03 0.84
CA PRO A 50 11.32 -1.83 1.76
C PRO A 50 11.37 -1.34 3.21
N ASP A 51 12.42 -0.63 3.60
CA ASP A 51 12.63 -0.02 4.92
C ASP A 51 12.29 1.49 4.92
N GLY A 52 11.89 2.03 3.75
CA GLY A 52 11.46 3.41 3.59
C GLY A 52 10.11 3.70 4.27
N PRO A 53 9.64 4.95 4.18
CA PRO A 53 8.38 5.33 4.80
C PRO A 53 7.19 4.63 4.14
N ALA A 54 6.23 4.22 4.97
CA ALA A 54 4.90 3.79 4.54
C ALA A 54 3.87 4.90 4.76
N LEU A 55 2.88 4.94 3.88
CA LEU A 55 1.64 5.70 4.09
C LEU A 55 0.58 4.75 4.67
N VAL A 56 -0.16 5.22 5.66
CA VAL A 56 -1.23 4.49 6.34
C VAL A 56 -2.55 5.16 5.98
N PHE A 57 -3.41 4.39 5.32
CA PHE A 57 -4.73 4.80 4.88
C PHE A 57 -5.82 4.06 5.65
N THR A 58 -6.97 4.70 5.78
CA THR A 58 -8.19 4.05 6.23
C THR A 58 -8.69 3.04 5.19
N ALA A 59 -9.53 2.10 5.61
CA ALA A 59 -10.17 1.16 4.69
C ALA A 59 -11.02 1.88 3.62
N LEU A 60 -11.69 2.97 3.98
CA LEU A 60 -12.54 3.75 3.08
C LEU A 60 -11.74 4.46 1.99
N GLU A 61 -10.59 5.05 2.32
CA GLU A 61 -9.71 5.67 1.33
C GLU A 61 -9.19 4.63 0.32
N VAL A 62 -8.84 3.43 0.79
CA VAL A 62 -8.41 2.35 -0.10
C VAL A 62 -9.56 1.83 -0.96
N GLU A 63 -10.77 1.71 -0.42
CA GLU A 63 -11.95 1.34 -1.20
C GLU A 63 -12.22 2.34 -2.32
N ALA A 64 -12.20 3.64 -2.00
CA ALA A 64 -12.37 4.71 -2.98
C ALA A 64 -11.26 4.68 -4.06
N LEU A 65 -10.00 4.53 -3.65
CA LEU A 65 -8.87 4.39 -4.57
C LEU A 65 -9.06 3.21 -5.53
N LEU A 66 -9.45 2.04 -5.02
CA LEU A 66 -9.67 0.85 -5.84
C LEU A 66 -10.87 1.02 -6.78
N SER A 67 -11.91 1.72 -6.35
CA SER A 67 -13.07 2.04 -7.19
C SER A 67 -12.67 2.93 -8.37
N GLY A 68 -11.99 4.05 -8.11
CA GLY A 68 -11.51 4.96 -9.16
C GLY A 68 -10.48 4.31 -10.09
N ALA A 69 -9.55 3.52 -9.56
CA ALA A 69 -8.57 2.77 -10.36
C ALA A 69 -9.24 1.74 -11.28
N LYS A 70 -10.27 1.03 -10.82
CA LYS A 70 -11.05 0.10 -11.67
C LYS A 70 -11.92 0.85 -12.69
N GLY A 71 -12.35 2.06 -12.35
CA GLY A 71 -13.10 2.95 -13.25
C GLY A 71 -12.23 3.64 -14.30
N GLY A 72 -10.90 3.45 -14.28
CA GLY A 72 -9.96 4.08 -15.21
C GLY A 72 -9.72 5.57 -14.95
N GLU A 73 -10.12 6.10 -13.78
CA GLU A 73 -9.99 7.53 -13.45
C GLU A 73 -8.53 8.00 -13.47
N PHE A 74 -7.59 7.08 -13.25
CA PHE A 74 -6.15 7.36 -13.19
C PHE A 74 -5.37 6.87 -14.41
N ASP A 75 -6.03 6.36 -15.46
CA ASP A 75 -5.34 5.79 -16.64
C ASP A 75 -4.45 6.81 -17.35
N HIS A 76 -4.83 8.09 -17.29
CA HIS A 76 -4.06 9.21 -17.83
C HIS A 76 -2.70 9.44 -17.16
N MET A 77 -2.43 8.81 -16.02
CA MET A 77 -1.13 8.83 -15.34
C MET A 77 -0.18 7.73 -15.81
N ALA A 78 -0.65 6.75 -16.58
CA ALA A 78 0.12 5.60 -17.05
C ALA A 78 0.55 5.70 -18.53
N ILE A 79 0.35 6.87 -19.16
CA ILE A 79 0.63 7.14 -20.58
C ILE A 79 1.93 7.90 -20.78
#